data_AF-A0AAG5DI28-F1
#
_entry.id   AF-A0AAG5DI28-F1
#
_cell.length_a   1.000
_cell.length_b   1.000
_cell.length_c   1.000
_cell.angle_alpha   90.00
_cell.angle_beta   90.00
_cell.angle_gamma   90.00
#
_symmetry.space_group_name_H-M   'P 1'
#
loop_
_entity.id
_entity.type
_entity.pdbx_description
1 polymer ?
#
loop_
_entity_poly.entity_id
_entity_poly.type
_entity_poly.pdbx_seq_one_letter_code
_entity_poly.pdbx_strand_id
1 'polypeptide(L)'
;MSNMELLSDQGLRLDGRRANELRHIQCKLGVFSQPDGSAYVEQGNTKVLAAVYGPHQASSKKSNHDEVIVNCQYSMATFSTGERKKRPRGDRKSQEMTIHLKQALSASIKTELYPRSQIDVYIEVLQADGGNYCASVNAATLALIDAGICLKEYVCACTASLANGNVPLMDVSHLEETSGGPTLTVASLPSSGKIAFMEMSQRFHLDHLPKVLDTALKGCREVQNVIDRAVREHVTQLGQAGGWGSVNK
;
A
#
# COMPACT_ATOMS: atom_id res chain seq x y z
N MET A 1 -9.79 21.85 -24.04
CA MET A 1 -9.66 20.81 -23.01
C MET A 1 -10.92 19.97 -23.05
N SER A 2 -10.83 18.71 -23.47
CA SER A 2 -11.96 17.80 -23.40
C SER A 2 -12.29 17.59 -21.91
N ASN A 3 -13.38 18.18 -21.42
CA ASN A 3 -13.92 17.87 -20.11
C ASN A 3 -14.36 16.41 -20.14
N MET A 4 -13.45 15.49 -19.80
CA MET A 4 -13.82 14.12 -19.51
C MET A 4 -14.68 14.14 -18.26
N GLU A 5 -15.92 13.69 -18.41
CA GLU A 5 -16.85 13.58 -17.31
C GLU A 5 -16.43 12.39 -16.43
N LEU A 6 -15.90 12.69 -15.24
CA LEU A 6 -15.40 11.67 -14.32
C LEU A 6 -16.50 10.78 -13.73
N LEU A 7 -17.70 11.35 -13.62
CA LEU A 7 -18.87 10.72 -13.04
C LEU A 7 -20.05 11.03 -13.93
N SER A 8 -20.67 10.01 -14.52
CA SER A 8 -21.88 10.19 -15.33
C SER A 8 -23.05 10.64 -14.46
N ASP A 9 -24.10 11.17 -15.09
CA ASP A 9 -25.37 11.50 -14.42
C ASP A 9 -25.98 10.29 -13.66
N GLN A 10 -25.66 9.06 -14.09
CA GLN A 10 -26.10 7.83 -13.41
C GLN A 10 -25.22 7.44 -12.21
N GLY A 11 -24.19 8.23 -11.89
CA GLY A 11 -23.27 7.99 -10.78
C GLY A 11 -22.20 6.93 -11.05
N LEU A 12 -21.96 6.62 -12.33
CA LEU A 12 -20.96 5.65 -12.76
C LEU A 12 -19.65 6.35 -13.16
N ARG A 13 -18.53 5.74 -12.81
CA ARG A 13 -17.20 6.18 -13.24
C ARG A 13 -16.86 5.65 -14.63
N LEU A 14 -15.73 6.10 -15.18
CA LEU A 14 -15.16 5.62 -16.44
C LEU A 14 -14.97 4.09 -16.46
N ASP A 15 -14.60 3.50 -15.32
CA ASP A 15 -14.39 2.06 -15.17
C ASP A 15 -15.69 1.27 -14.89
N GLY A 16 -16.84 1.95 -14.81
CA GLY A 16 -18.15 1.35 -14.46
C GLY A 16 -18.40 1.16 -12.95
N ARG A 17 -17.44 1.51 -12.09
CA ARG A 17 -17.58 1.48 -10.61
C ARG A 17 -18.40 2.65 -10.08
N ARG A 18 -18.94 2.50 -8.87
CA ARG A 18 -19.54 3.62 -8.10
C ARG A 18 -18.48 4.45 -7.37
N ALA A 19 -18.88 5.62 -6.89
CA ALA A 19 -18.04 6.54 -6.12
C ALA A 19 -17.42 5.93 -4.84
N ASN A 20 -18.07 4.95 -4.20
CA ASN A 20 -17.59 4.35 -2.95
C ASN A 20 -16.99 2.95 -3.13
N GLU A 21 -16.68 2.53 -4.36
CA GLU A 21 -16.21 1.17 -4.65
C GLU A 21 -14.72 1.13 -4.98
N LEU A 22 -14.00 0.23 -4.30
CA LEU A 22 -12.61 -0.11 -4.60
C LEU A 22 -12.48 -0.84 -5.95
N ARG A 23 -11.27 -0.81 -6.52
CA ARG A 23 -10.92 -1.73 -7.62
C ARG A 23 -10.81 -3.15 -7.10
N HIS A 24 -10.86 -4.11 -8.02
CA HIS A 24 -10.55 -5.49 -7.70
C HIS A 24 -9.11 -5.60 -7.18
N ILE A 25 -8.94 -6.17 -5.98
CA ILE A 25 -7.64 -6.37 -5.35
C ILE A 25 -7.35 -7.88 -5.32
N GLN A 26 -6.20 -8.27 -5.86
CA GLN A 26 -5.67 -9.62 -5.75
C GLN A 26 -4.34 -9.57 -5.02
N CYS A 27 -4.16 -10.48 -4.07
CA CYS A 27 -2.96 -10.56 -3.25
C CYS A 27 -2.41 -11.98 -3.33
N LYS A 28 -1.08 -12.10 -3.45
CA LYS A 28 -0.35 -13.36 -3.36
C LYS A 28 0.84 -13.18 -2.45
N LEU A 29 0.95 -14.02 -1.42
CA LEU A 29 2.08 -14.08 -0.50
C LEU A 29 3.05 -15.18 -0.94
N GLY A 30 4.31 -15.14 -0.49
CA GLY A 30 5.30 -16.17 -0.78
C GLY A 30 5.65 -16.29 -2.27
N VAL A 31 5.76 -15.16 -2.97
CA VAL A 31 6.03 -15.11 -4.43
C VAL A 31 7.45 -15.56 -4.74
N PHE A 32 8.41 -15.18 -3.89
CA PHE A 32 9.81 -15.56 -3.99
C PHE A 32 10.20 -16.40 -2.78
N SER A 33 11.03 -17.42 -3.01
CA SER A 33 11.53 -18.31 -1.96
C SER A 33 12.87 -17.87 -1.34
N GLN A 34 13.51 -16.84 -1.92
CA GLN A 34 14.83 -16.34 -1.51
C GLN A 34 14.77 -15.26 -0.41
N PRO A 35 13.91 -14.23 -0.49
CA PRO A 35 13.72 -13.31 0.64
C PRO A 35 12.97 -13.99 1.78
N ASP A 36 13.11 -13.46 3.00
CA ASP A 36 12.43 -13.96 4.19
C ASP A 36 10.90 -13.81 4.07
N GLY A 37 10.44 -12.77 3.37
CA GLY A 37 9.04 -12.62 3.00
C GLY A 37 8.86 -11.90 1.67
N SER A 38 7.77 -12.22 0.97
CA SER A 38 7.44 -11.58 -0.29
C SER A 38 5.95 -11.52 -0.55
N ALA A 39 5.54 -10.50 -1.29
CA ALA A 39 4.15 -10.35 -1.70
C ALA A 39 4.03 -9.72 -3.08
N TYR A 40 2.96 -10.08 -3.76
CA TYR A 40 2.53 -9.47 -5.00
C TYR A 40 1.08 -9.01 -4.84
N VAL A 41 0.84 -7.75 -5.17
CA VAL A 41 -0.49 -7.13 -5.09
C VAL A 41 -0.84 -6.55 -6.44
N GLU A 42 -2.03 -6.91 -6.90
CA GLU A 42 -2.70 -6.26 -8.02
C GLU A 42 -3.89 -5.47 -7.46
N GLN A 43 -3.94 -4.18 -7.74
CA GLN A 43 -5.06 -3.31 -7.41
C GLN A 43 -5.55 -2.65 -8.69
N GLY A 44 -6.59 -3.22 -9.29
CA GLY A 44 -6.95 -2.96 -10.68
C GLY A 44 -5.79 -3.32 -11.61
N ASN A 45 -5.31 -2.35 -12.38
CA ASN A 45 -4.14 -2.55 -13.26
C ASN A 45 -2.80 -2.24 -12.57
N THR A 46 -2.82 -1.68 -11.35
CA THR A 46 -1.59 -1.39 -10.61
C THR A 46 -1.01 -2.70 -10.07
N LYS A 47 0.23 -3.02 -10.44
CA LYS A 47 0.92 -4.27 -10.08
C LYS A 47 2.18 -3.95 -9.30
N VAL A 48 2.23 -4.40 -8.05
CA VAL A 48 3.34 -4.10 -7.14
C VAL A 48 3.87 -5.37 -6.52
N LEU A 49 5.19 -5.43 -6.45
CA LEU A 49 5.94 -6.52 -5.86
C LEU A 49 6.70 -5.98 -4.64
N ALA A 50 6.58 -6.67 -3.51
CA ALA A 50 7.30 -6.37 -2.30
C ALA A 50 8.15 -7.58 -1.87
N ALA A 51 9.36 -7.31 -1.41
CA ALA A 51 10.25 -8.30 -0.82
C ALA A 51 10.84 -7.73 0.47
N VAL A 52 10.93 -8.56 1.49
CA VAL A 52 11.46 -8.21 2.80
C VAL A 52 12.63 -9.12 3.12
N TYR A 53 13.73 -8.51 3.53
CA TYR A 53 14.88 -9.21 4.09
C TYR A 53 15.04 -8.80 5.56
N GLY A 54 15.34 -9.78 6.40
CA GLY A 54 15.55 -9.63 7.82
C GLY A 54 14.39 -10.14 8.68
N PRO A 55 14.50 -9.99 10.01
CA PRO A 55 15.51 -9.20 10.70
C PRO A 55 16.92 -9.81 10.63
N HIS A 56 17.90 -9.05 10.15
CA HIS A 56 19.30 -9.46 10.12
C HIS A 56 20.20 -8.45 10.81
N GLN A 57 21.48 -8.80 11.01
CA GLN A 57 22.43 -7.91 11.66
C GLN A 57 22.59 -6.62 10.84
N ALA A 58 22.48 -5.46 11.51
CA ALA A 58 22.66 -4.17 10.87
C ALA A 58 24.11 -4.02 10.36
N SER A 59 24.25 -3.61 9.09
CA SER A 59 25.59 -3.44 8.48
C SER A 59 26.34 -2.20 9.00
N SER A 60 25.64 -1.25 9.63
CA SER A 60 26.21 0.02 10.07
C SER A 60 26.73 -0.06 11.50
N LYS A 61 28.04 0.18 11.70
CA LYS A 61 28.67 0.30 13.03
C LYS A 61 28.18 1.51 13.85
N LYS A 62 27.36 2.39 13.28
CA LYS A 62 26.81 3.60 13.92
C LYS A 62 25.39 3.43 14.47
N SER A 63 24.81 2.22 14.44
CA SER A 63 23.48 2.01 15.01
C SER A 63 23.54 2.11 16.53
N ASN A 64 22.66 2.91 17.13
CA ASN A 64 22.40 2.85 18.57
C ASN A 64 22.06 1.40 18.95
N HIS A 65 22.58 0.93 20.09
CA HIS A 65 22.48 -0.48 20.48
C HIS A 65 21.04 -0.97 20.74
N ASP A 66 20.05 -0.08 20.77
CA ASP A 66 18.66 -0.39 21.08
C ASP A 66 17.67 -0.10 19.94
N GLU A 67 18.13 0.47 18.81
CA GLU A 67 17.25 0.84 17.71
C GLU A 67 17.22 -0.19 16.60
N VAL A 68 16.03 -0.34 15.98
CA VAL A 68 15.83 -1.15 14.77
C VAL A 68 15.92 -0.23 13.57
N ILE A 69 16.72 -0.65 12.59
CA ILE A 69 16.83 0.10 11.35
C ILE A 69 15.81 -0.47 10.36
N VAL A 70 14.70 0.25 10.19
CA VAL A 70 13.79 0.01 9.06
C VAL A 70 14.33 0.78 7.86
N ASN A 71 14.72 0.05 6.84
CA ASN A 71 15.15 0.59 5.56
C ASN A 71 14.12 0.21 4.51
N CYS A 72 13.74 1.17 3.69
CA CYS A 72 12.80 0.94 2.60
C CYS A 72 13.47 1.39 1.31
N GLN A 73 13.15 0.74 0.21
CA GLN A 73 13.55 1.18 -1.11
C GLN A 73 12.37 1.07 -2.05
N TYR A 74 11.88 2.23 -2.50
CA TYR A 74 10.87 2.32 -3.54
C TYR A 74 11.52 2.44 -4.91
N SER A 75 11.09 1.59 -5.83
CA SER A 75 11.54 1.57 -7.20
C SER A 75 10.34 1.36 -8.12
N MET A 76 10.41 1.99 -9.29
CA MET A 76 9.33 1.97 -10.25
C MET A 76 9.90 1.61 -11.61
N ALA A 77 9.41 0.51 -12.18
CA ALA A 77 9.95 -0.05 -13.40
C ALA A 77 9.87 0.97 -14.55
N THR A 78 10.85 0.96 -15.45
CA THR A 78 10.90 1.92 -16.56
C THR A 78 9.69 1.80 -17.51
N PHE A 79 9.07 0.63 -17.56
CA PHE A 79 7.88 0.31 -18.36
C PHE A 79 6.56 0.42 -17.57
N SER A 80 6.59 0.89 -16.32
CA SER A 80 5.39 0.92 -15.45
C SER A 80 4.32 1.89 -15.91
N THR A 81 4.70 2.95 -16.64
CA THR A 81 3.81 3.96 -17.22
C THR A 81 3.78 3.86 -18.73
N GLY A 82 2.74 4.41 -19.37
CA GLY A 82 2.63 4.42 -20.83
C GLY A 82 3.81 5.11 -21.52
N GLU A 83 4.36 6.16 -20.91
CA GLU A 83 5.64 6.74 -21.31
C GLU A 83 6.79 6.10 -20.53
N ARG A 84 7.81 5.62 -21.27
CA ARG A 84 8.97 4.97 -20.67
C ARG A 84 9.80 5.95 -19.85
N LYS A 85 10.03 5.65 -18.57
CA LYS A 85 10.90 6.44 -17.70
C LYS A 85 12.38 6.19 -18.01
N LYS A 86 13.20 7.25 -17.88
CA LYS A 86 14.65 7.19 -18.08
C LYS A 86 15.39 6.48 -16.95
N ARG A 87 14.97 6.69 -15.69
CA ARG A 87 15.59 6.12 -14.49
C ARG A 87 14.51 5.53 -13.57
N PRO A 88 14.69 4.30 -13.07
CA PRO A 88 13.76 3.70 -12.12
C PRO A 88 14.03 4.10 -10.66
N ARG A 89 15.26 4.55 -10.36
CA ARG A 89 15.74 4.86 -9.00
C ARG A 89 16.57 6.15 -8.97
N GLY A 90 16.63 6.76 -7.79
CA GLY A 90 17.43 7.96 -7.53
C GLY A 90 16.73 9.27 -7.89
N ASP A 91 15.50 9.20 -8.36
CA ASP A 91 14.66 10.37 -8.58
C ASP A 91 14.15 10.91 -7.24
N ARG A 92 14.01 12.23 -7.12
CA ARG A 92 13.49 12.88 -5.92
C ARG A 92 12.15 12.29 -5.46
N LYS A 93 11.24 12.01 -6.39
CA LYS A 93 9.93 11.39 -6.09
C LYS A 93 10.07 9.97 -5.53
N SER A 94 11.04 9.19 -6.00
CA SER A 94 11.29 7.85 -5.46
C SER A 94 11.86 7.88 -4.03
N GLN A 95 12.70 8.88 -3.73
CA GLN A 95 13.25 9.11 -2.40
C GLN A 95 12.18 9.57 -1.41
N GLU A 96 11.32 10.50 -1.83
CA GLU A 96 10.17 10.96 -1.05
C GLU A 96 9.24 9.78 -0.71
N MET A 97 8.88 8.97 -1.72
CA MET A 97 8.03 7.80 -1.51
C MET A 97 8.67 6.78 -0.57
N THR A 98 9.99 6.62 -0.66
CA THR A 98 10.76 5.77 0.25
C THR A 98 10.67 6.24 1.70
N ILE A 99 10.74 7.56 1.93
CA ILE A 99 10.59 8.15 3.27
C ILE A 99 9.16 7.94 3.79
N HIS A 100 8.15 8.19 2.94
CA HIS A 100 6.74 8.00 3.31
C HIS A 100 6.41 6.54 3.65
N LEU A 101 6.97 5.59 2.90
CA LEU A 101 6.85 4.16 3.18
C LEU A 101 7.50 3.79 4.51
N LYS A 102 8.73 4.26 4.73
CA LYS A 102 9.44 4.02 5.99
C LYS A 102 8.65 4.55 7.19
N GLN A 103 8.10 5.75 7.10
CA GLN A 103 7.28 6.33 8.16
C GLN A 103 6.02 5.50 8.44
N ALA A 104 5.27 5.13 7.38
CA ALA A 104 4.05 4.35 7.52
C ALA A 104 4.29 2.95 8.12
N LEU A 105 5.31 2.24 7.64
CA LEU A 105 5.64 0.89 8.12
C LEU A 105 6.21 0.90 9.54
N SER A 106 7.07 1.86 9.86
CA SER A 106 7.68 1.98 11.20
C SER A 106 6.64 2.23 12.30
N ALA A 107 5.50 2.87 11.97
CA ALA A 107 4.40 3.05 12.92
C ALA A 107 3.74 1.73 13.33
N SER A 108 3.79 0.71 12.47
CA SER A 108 3.17 -0.59 12.69
C SER A 108 4.11 -1.66 13.23
N ILE A 109 5.38 -1.64 12.85
CA ILE A 109 6.35 -2.66 13.27
C ILE A 109 6.62 -2.52 14.78
N LYS A 110 6.64 -3.65 15.51
CA LYS A 110 7.07 -3.68 16.91
C LYS A 110 8.60 -3.68 16.99
N THR A 111 9.20 -2.51 16.77
CA THR A 111 10.66 -2.33 16.79
C THR A 111 11.29 -2.75 18.11
N GLU A 112 10.59 -2.61 19.23
CA GLU A 112 11.04 -3.05 20.56
C GLU A 112 11.46 -4.53 20.63
N LEU A 113 10.96 -5.38 19.74
CA LEU A 113 11.24 -6.82 19.72
C LEU A 113 12.52 -7.19 18.95
N TYR A 114 13.10 -6.27 18.17
CA TYR A 114 14.20 -6.58 17.25
C TYR A 114 15.45 -5.69 17.46
N PRO A 115 15.96 -5.51 18.68
CA PRO A 115 17.09 -4.61 18.93
C PRO A 115 18.31 -4.99 18.07
N ARG A 116 19.04 -3.98 17.58
CA ARG A 116 20.25 -4.13 16.73
C ARG A 116 20.03 -4.84 15.40
N SER A 117 18.78 -4.97 14.99
CA SER A 117 18.41 -5.61 13.73
C SER A 117 18.09 -4.58 12.65
N GLN A 118 18.24 -5.00 11.41
CA GLN A 118 17.84 -4.26 10.22
C GLN A 118 16.76 -5.06 9.49
N ILE A 119 15.73 -4.35 9.03
CA ILE A 119 14.65 -4.87 8.20
C ILE A 119 14.68 -4.06 6.91
N ASP A 120 15.00 -4.72 5.81
CA ASP A 120 15.09 -4.12 4.48
C ASP A 120 13.83 -4.48 3.67
N VAL A 121 13.05 -3.45 3.33
CA VAL A 121 11.81 -3.58 2.55
C VAL A 121 12.05 -3.02 1.14
N TYR A 122 11.98 -3.88 0.13
CA TYR A 122 12.11 -3.52 -1.26
C TYR A 122 10.76 -3.56 -1.95
N ILE A 123 10.45 -2.51 -2.70
CA ILE A 123 9.21 -2.39 -3.46
C ILE A 123 9.54 -2.06 -4.90
N GLU A 124 8.97 -2.84 -5.81
CA GLU A 124 9.05 -2.63 -7.24
C GLU A 124 7.64 -2.51 -7.84
N VAL A 125 7.33 -1.34 -8.39
CA VAL A 125 6.08 -1.11 -9.12
C VAL A 125 6.29 -1.52 -10.57
N LEU A 126 5.61 -2.59 -10.98
CA LEU A 126 5.71 -3.16 -12.33
C LEU A 126 4.78 -2.45 -13.31
N GLN A 127 3.56 -2.12 -12.88
CA GLN A 127 2.56 -1.42 -13.66
C GLN A 127 1.86 -0.39 -12.76
N ALA A 128 1.69 0.83 -13.26
CA ALA A 128 1.13 1.95 -12.51
C ALA A 128 -0.16 2.46 -13.16
N ASP A 129 -1.26 2.43 -12.41
CA ASP A 129 -2.58 2.90 -12.86
C ASP A 129 -3.28 3.72 -11.76
N GLY A 130 -2.53 4.55 -11.03
CA GLY A 130 -3.03 5.39 -9.94
C GLY A 130 -3.07 4.66 -8.59
N GLY A 131 -2.96 5.43 -7.50
CA GLY A 131 -2.87 4.86 -6.15
C GLY A 131 -1.59 4.04 -5.89
N ASN A 132 -0.51 4.30 -6.63
CA ASN A 132 0.73 3.49 -6.61
C ASN A 132 1.35 3.36 -5.20
N TYR A 133 1.32 4.44 -4.41
CA TYR A 133 1.80 4.42 -3.03
C TYR A 133 0.94 3.50 -2.15
N CYS A 134 -0.38 3.57 -2.29
CA CYS A 134 -1.29 2.74 -1.52
C CYS A 134 -1.09 1.25 -1.79
N ALA A 135 -1.02 0.87 -3.07
CA ALA A 135 -0.70 -0.49 -3.47
C ALA A 135 0.67 -0.95 -2.92
N SER A 136 1.65 -0.04 -2.88
CA SER A 136 2.99 -0.31 -2.31
C SER A 136 2.96 -0.56 -0.80
N VAL A 137 2.23 0.26 -0.04
CA VAL A 137 2.06 0.06 1.41
C VAL A 137 1.35 -1.26 1.71
N ASN A 138 0.30 -1.57 0.94
CA ASN A 138 -0.47 -2.80 1.08
C ASN A 138 0.40 -4.03 0.78
N ALA A 139 1.19 -3.99 -0.30
CA ALA A 139 2.14 -5.05 -0.66
C ALA A 139 3.24 -5.22 0.40
N ALA A 140 3.82 -4.13 0.90
CA ALA A 140 4.84 -4.18 1.94
C ALA A 140 4.30 -4.79 3.24
N THR A 141 3.07 -4.43 3.62
CA THR A 141 2.41 -5.01 4.80
C THR A 141 2.25 -6.52 4.67
N LEU A 142 1.81 -7.00 3.50
CA LEU A 142 1.73 -8.43 3.20
C LEU A 142 3.09 -9.13 3.26
N ALA A 143 4.13 -8.53 2.69
CA ALA A 143 5.48 -9.11 2.72
C ALA A 143 6.08 -9.16 4.13
N LEU A 144 5.77 -8.18 5.00
CA LEU A 144 6.18 -8.20 6.41
C LEU A 144 5.47 -9.31 7.19
N ILE A 145 4.20 -9.59 6.87
CA ILE A 145 3.43 -10.68 7.48
C ILE A 145 4.01 -12.03 7.04
N ASP A 146 4.31 -12.18 5.75
CA ASP A 146 4.94 -13.38 5.17
C ASP A 146 6.30 -13.68 5.82
N ALA A 147 7.10 -12.64 6.06
CA ALA A 147 8.38 -12.74 6.78
C ALA A 147 8.23 -13.08 8.28
N GLY A 148 7.01 -13.11 8.83
CA GLY A 148 6.77 -13.36 10.25
C GLY A 148 7.23 -12.21 11.17
N ILE A 149 7.35 -10.99 10.64
CA ILE A 149 7.72 -9.82 11.45
C ILE A 149 6.52 -9.38 12.27
N CYS A 150 6.74 -9.18 13.57
CA CYS A 150 5.71 -8.76 14.51
C CYS A 150 5.21 -7.34 14.22
N LEU A 151 3.99 -7.24 13.72
CA LEU A 151 3.25 -5.98 13.56
C LEU A 151 2.34 -5.73 14.77
N LYS A 152 2.08 -4.46 15.08
CA LYS A 152 1.05 -4.03 16.02
C LYS A 152 -0.33 -4.29 15.43
N GLU A 153 -0.54 -3.81 14.20
CA GLU A 153 -1.76 -3.94 13.39
C GLU A 153 -1.38 -3.89 11.91
N TYR A 154 -2.32 -4.22 11.01
CA TYR A 154 -2.14 -4.02 9.57
C TYR A 154 -2.04 -2.53 9.23
N VAL A 155 -1.14 -2.19 8.31
CA VAL A 155 -1.14 -0.87 7.66
C VAL A 155 -1.86 -1.01 6.34
N CYS A 156 -2.98 -0.31 6.19
CA CYS A 156 -3.73 -0.29 4.95
C CYS A 156 -3.78 1.14 4.44
N ALA A 157 -3.54 1.29 3.15
CA ALA A 157 -3.55 2.57 2.48
C ALA A 157 -4.55 2.60 1.34
N CYS A 158 -5.22 3.74 1.20
CA CYS A 158 -6.18 4.01 0.16
C CYS A 158 -6.10 5.49 -0.25
N THR A 159 -6.41 5.76 -1.52
CA THR A 159 -6.56 7.12 -2.03
C THR A 159 -8.03 7.50 -2.05
N ALA A 160 -8.32 8.78 -1.87
CA ALA A 160 -9.61 9.35 -2.16
C ALA A 160 -9.44 10.68 -2.92
N SER A 161 -10.38 11.02 -3.78
CA SER A 161 -10.42 12.29 -4.50
C SER A 161 -11.80 12.93 -4.40
N LEU A 162 -11.91 14.18 -4.81
CA LEU A 162 -13.18 14.89 -4.92
C LEU A 162 -13.49 15.13 -6.42
N ALA A 163 -14.54 14.48 -6.92
CA ALA A 163 -15.06 14.70 -8.27
C ALA A 163 -16.29 15.62 -8.27
N ASN A 164 -16.47 16.36 -9.36
CA ASN A 164 -17.59 17.29 -9.58
C ASN A 164 -17.87 18.23 -8.39
N GLY A 165 -16.81 18.63 -7.67
CA GLY A 165 -16.85 19.59 -6.57
C GLY A 165 -17.44 19.10 -5.23
N ASN A 166 -18.14 17.95 -5.18
CA ASN A 166 -18.79 17.50 -3.94
C ASN A 166 -18.86 15.99 -3.73
N VAL A 167 -18.55 15.17 -4.75
CA VAL A 167 -18.66 13.71 -4.65
C VAL A 167 -17.29 13.10 -4.34
N PRO A 168 -17.09 12.48 -3.16
CA PRO A 168 -15.85 11.80 -2.87
C PRO A 168 -15.74 10.50 -3.68
N LEU A 169 -14.59 10.27 -4.29
CA LEU A 169 -14.23 9.04 -4.99
C LEU A 169 -13.23 8.26 -4.15
N MET A 170 -13.52 7.00 -3.88
CA MET A 170 -12.58 6.04 -3.28
C MET A 170 -11.69 5.37 -4.33
N ASP A 171 -10.43 5.08 -4.02
CA ASP A 171 -9.46 4.38 -4.87
C ASP A 171 -9.38 4.89 -6.31
N VAL A 172 -8.61 5.97 -6.44
CA VAL A 172 -8.52 6.82 -7.62
C VAL A 172 -7.58 6.21 -8.66
N SER A 173 -8.01 6.17 -9.93
CA SER A 173 -7.18 5.69 -11.06
C SER A 173 -6.27 6.79 -11.62
N HIS A 174 -5.28 6.43 -12.46
CA HIS A 174 -4.37 7.42 -13.05
C HIS A 174 -5.10 8.49 -13.87
N LEU A 175 -6.15 8.08 -14.60
CA LEU A 175 -6.98 9.01 -15.37
C LEU A 175 -7.69 9.99 -14.44
N GLU A 176 -8.30 9.50 -13.37
CA GLU A 176 -8.99 10.33 -12.36
C GLU A 176 -8.00 11.25 -11.61
N GLU A 177 -6.77 10.79 -11.32
CA GLU A 177 -5.70 11.63 -10.73
C GLU A 177 -5.26 12.76 -11.67
N THR A 178 -5.19 12.48 -12.98
CA THR A 178 -4.67 13.44 -13.99
C THR A 178 -5.74 14.45 -14.42
N SER A 179 -6.97 13.98 -14.60
CA SER A 179 -8.09 14.79 -15.10
C SER A 179 -8.93 15.41 -13.98
N GLY A 180 -8.78 14.94 -12.75
CA GLY A 180 -9.67 15.25 -11.64
C GLY A 180 -9.09 16.09 -10.52
N GLY A 181 -9.96 16.30 -9.54
CA GLY A 181 -9.75 17.18 -8.40
C GLY A 181 -8.78 16.63 -7.36
N PRO A 182 -8.76 17.26 -6.17
CA PRO A 182 -7.67 17.08 -5.25
C PRO A 182 -7.67 15.68 -4.61
N THR A 183 -6.52 15.03 -4.66
CA THR A 183 -6.31 13.67 -4.17
C THR A 183 -5.71 13.69 -2.76
N LEU A 184 -6.31 12.90 -1.88
CA LEU A 184 -5.86 12.61 -0.52
C LEU A 184 -5.40 11.16 -0.46
N THR A 185 -4.14 10.96 -0.09
CA THR A 185 -3.56 9.64 0.15
C THR A 185 -3.47 9.41 1.64
N VAL A 186 -4.03 8.31 2.15
CA VAL A 186 -4.02 7.99 3.58
C VAL A 186 -3.49 6.59 3.78
N ALA A 187 -2.54 6.42 4.69
CA ALA A 187 -2.18 5.14 5.28
C ALA A 187 -2.65 5.14 6.74
N SER A 188 -3.50 4.17 7.08
CA SER A 188 -4.12 4.06 8.40
C SER A 188 -3.86 2.70 9.02
N LEU A 189 -3.93 2.67 10.34
CA LEU A 189 -4.00 1.47 11.17
C LEU A 189 -5.49 1.24 11.47
N PRO A 190 -6.17 0.34 10.74
CA PRO A 190 -7.63 0.31 10.74
C PRO A 190 -8.25 -0.10 12.08
N SER A 191 -7.59 -0.98 12.84
CA SER A 191 -8.12 -1.48 14.12
C SER A 191 -8.11 -0.39 15.20
N SER A 192 -7.04 0.41 15.25
CA SER A 192 -6.94 1.56 16.17
C SER A 192 -7.56 2.85 15.63
N GLY A 193 -7.86 2.93 14.33
CA GLY A 193 -8.36 4.12 13.66
C GLY A 193 -7.34 5.26 13.55
N LYS A 194 -6.05 4.98 13.81
CA LYS A 194 -4.98 5.98 13.75
C LYS A 194 -4.47 6.14 12.33
N ILE A 195 -4.08 7.36 11.98
CA ILE A 195 -3.45 7.67 10.69
C ILE A 195 -1.94 7.60 10.86
N ALA A 196 -1.28 6.71 10.10
CA ALA A 196 0.17 6.57 10.10
C ALA A 196 0.83 7.59 9.16
N PHE A 197 0.18 7.86 8.02
CA PHE A 197 0.65 8.80 7.03
C PHE A 197 -0.52 9.40 6.25
N MET A 198 -0.40 10.68 5.88
CA MET A 198 -1.38 11.39 5.08
C MET A 198 -0.69 12.41 4.19
N GLU A 199 -1.04 12.42 2.90
CA GLU A 199 -0.50 13.33 1.91
C GLU A 199 -1.63 13.95 1.08
N MET A 200 -1.51 15.25 0.83
CA MET A 200 -2.40 15.99 -0.07
C MET A 200 -1.55 16.67 -1.14
N SER A 201 -1.84 16.38 -2.40
CA SER A 201 -1.03 16.88 -3.53
C SER A 201 -1.56 18.18 -4.14
N GLN A 202 -2.84 18.50 -3.94
CA GLN A 202 -3.54 19.58 -4.63
C GLN A 202 -4.33 20.49 -3.68
N ARG A 203 -4.76 21.66 -4.18
CA ARG A 203 -5.56 22.63 -3.43
C ARG A 203 -6.91 22.02 -3.05
N PHE A 204 -7.22 22.06 -1.77
CA PHE A 204 -8.39 21.41 -1.20
C PHE A 204 -9.16 22.41 -0.34
N HIS A 205 -10.49 22.52 -0.55
CA HIS A 205 -11.33 23.38 0.29
C HIS A 205 -11.67 22.66 1.59
N LEU A 206 -11.37 23.29 2.73
CA LEU A 206 -11.36 22.65 4.05
C LEU A 206 -12.69 21.95 4.42
N ASP A 207 -13.83 22.51 4.00
CA ASP A 207 -15.16 21.95 4.26
C ASP A 207 -15.39 20.54 3.70
N HIS A 208 -14.69 20.17 2.62
CA HIS A 208 -14.83 18.83 2.02
C HIS A 208 -13.87 17.81 2.64
N LEU A 209 -12.91 18.25 3.47
CA LEU A 209 -11.80 17.41 3.92
C LEU A 209 -12.30 16.28 4.82
N PRO A 210 -13.22 16.51 5.78
CA PRO A 210 -13.76 15.44 6.60
C PRO A 210 -14.46 14.36 5.76
N LYS A 211 -15.17 14.75 4.69
CA LYS A 211 -15.90 13.80 3.82
C LYS A 211 -14.94 12.91 3.04
N VAL A 212 -13.89 13.49 2.45
CA VAL A 212 -12.89 12.75 1.67
C VAL A 212 -12.04 11.87 2.60
N LEU A 213 -11.67 12.37 3.78
CA LEU A 213 -10.93 11.61 4.76
C LEU A 213 -11.73 10.39 5.27
N ASP A 214 -13.01 10.56 5.61
CA ASP A 214 -13.87 9.43 6.02
C ASP A 214 -14.01 8.39 4.90
N THR A 215 -14.10 8.84 3.65
CA THR A 215 -14.12 7.95 2.48
C THR A 215 -12.80 7.18 2.32
N ALA A 216 -11.66 7.84 2.48
CA ALA A 216 -10.35 7.17 2.43
C ALA A 216 -10.19 6.15 3.57
N LEU A 217 -10.62 6.50 4.79
CA LEU A 217 -10.57 5.60 5.95
C LEU A 217 -11.49 4.38 5.79
N LYS A 218 -12.69 4.57 5.21
CA LYS A 218 -13.57 3.46 4.82
C LYS A 218 -12.88 2.54 3.81
N GLY A 219 -12.25 3.12 2.79
CA GLY A 219 -11.47 2.36 1.81
C GLY A 219 -10.35 1.54 2.45
N CYS A 220 -9.60 2.12 3.41
CA CYS A 220 -8.58 1.39 4.15
C CYS A 220 -9.14 0.17 4.92
N ARG A 221 -10.34 0.28 5.50
CA ARG A 221 -11.00 -0.85 6.19
C ARG A 221 -11.44 -1.94 5.21
N GLU A 222 -11.94 -1.57 4.04
CA GLU A 222 -12.30 -2.53 3.01
C GLU A 222 -11.06 -3.26 2.47
N VAL A 223 -9.97 -2.52 2.22
CA VAL A 223 -8.66 -3.10 1.84
C VAL A 223 -8.17 -4.08 2.92
N GLN A 224 -8.29 -3.72 4.20
CA GLN A 224 -7.91 -4.61 5.30
C GLN A 224 -8.68 -5.94 5.25
N ASN A 225 -9.98 -5.91 4.99
CA ASN A 225 -10.80 -7.13 4.91
C ASN A 225 -10.34 -8.05 3.77
N VAL A 226 -9.94 -7.48 2.62
CA VAL A 226 -9.41 -8.24 1.49
C VAL A 226 -8.05 -8.84 1.83
N ILE A 227 -7.16 -8.05 2.44
CA ILE A 227 -5.82 -8.49 2.86
C ILE A 227 -5.92 -9.58 3.93
N ASP A 228 -6.74 -9.40 4.96
CA ASP A 228 -6.92 -10.39 6.04
C ASP A 228 -7.46 -11.72 5.51
N ARG A 229 -8.41 -11.67 4.56
CA ARG A 229 -8.89 -12.87 3.88
C ARG A 229 -7.77 -13.59 3.13
N ALA A 230 -6.98 -12.86 2.34
CA ALA A 230 -5.86 -13.44 1.58
C ALA A 230 -4.80 -14.06 2.51
N VAL A 231 -4.47 -13.40 3.63
CA VAL A 231 -3.53 -13.91 4.63
C VAL A 231 -4.06 -15.21 5.26
N ARG A 232 -5.33 -15.25 5.68
CA ARG A 232 -5.93 -16.46 6.27
C ARG A 232 -5.97 -17.64 5.30
N GLU A 233 -6.32 -17.38 4.04
CA GLU A 233 -6.31 -18.40 2.99
C GLU A 233 -4.89 -18.95 2.78
N HIS A 234 -3.89 -18.07 2.71
CA HIS A 234 -2.49 -18.46 2.58
C HIS A 234 -1.99 -19.30 3.76
N VAL A 235 -2.27 -18.87 5.00
CA VAL A 235 -1.91 -19.62 6.21
C VAL A 235 -2.60 -20.99 6.25
N THR A 236 -3.85 -21.06 5.80
CA THR A 236 -4.58 -22.34 5.74
C THR A 236 -3.94 -23.30 4.72
N GLN A 237 -3.54 -22.80 3.54
CA GLN A 237 -2.85 -23.60 2.52
C GLN A 237 -1.49 -24.10 3.02
N LEU A 238 -0.69 -23.22 3.64
CA LEU A 238 0.58 -23.61 4.27
C LEU A 238 0.39 -24.64 5.38
N GLY A 239 -0.61 -24.44 6.25
CA GLY A 239 -0.94 -25.36 7.33
C GLY A 239 -1.38 -26.74 6.83
N GLN A 240 -2.14 -26.80 5.74
CA GLN A 240 -2.49 -28.07 5.09
C GLN A 240 -1.26 -28.81 4.57
N ALA A 241 -0.33 -28.09 3.91
CA ALA A 241 0.92 -28.68 3.45
C ALA A 241 1.82 -29.15 4.61
N GLY A 242 1.79 -28.44 5.75
CA GLY A 242 2.49 -28.78 6.98
C GLY A 242 1.81 -29.86 7.84
N GLY A 243 0.72 -30.46 7.38
CA GLY A 243 0.02 -31.55 8.07
C GLY A 243 -0.92 -31.13 9.21
N TRP A 244 -1.19 -29.84 9.40
CA TRP A 244 -2.10 -29.32 10.44
C TRP A 244 -3.56 -29.78 10.24
N GLY A 245 -3.93 -30.15 9.01
CA GLY A 245 -5.23 -30.76 8.70
C GLY A 245 -5.45 -32.14 9.33
N SER A 246 -4.40 -32.77 9.87
CA SER A 246 -4.46 -34.11 10.47
C SER A 246 -4.56 -34.10 12.00
N VAL A 247 -4.47 -32.93 12.64
CA VAL A 247 -4.38 -32.80 14.11
C VAL A 247 -5.75 -32.83 14.79
N ASN A 248 -6.85 -32.79 14.02
CA ASN A 248 -8.22 -32.94 14.52
C ASN A 248 -8.92 -34.17 13.91
N LYS A 249 -8.34 -35.36 14.08
CA LYS A 249 -9.07 -36.64 13.97
C LYS A 249 -8.79 -37.52 15.16
#